data_AF-A0A524F813-F1
#
_entry.id   AF-A0A524F813-F1
#
_cell.length_a   1.000
_cell.length_b   1.000
_cell.length_c   1.000
_cell.angle_alpha   90.00
_cell.angle_beta   90.00
_cell.angle_gamma   90.00
#
_symmetry.space_group_name_H-M   'P 1'
#
loop_
_entity.id
_entity.type
_entity.pdbx_description
1 polymer ?
#
loop_
_entity_poly.entity_id
_entity_poly.type
_entity_poly.pdbx_seq_one_letter_code
_entity_poly.pdbx_strand_id
1 'polypeptide(L)' 'MIKFDIIVVGAGIAGSSFAYKISKYAKVLLIDKRANFDSIKGTKIFPEHNRPFINKVDWNDKAIFPRVHNII' A
#
# COMPACT_ATOMS: atom_id res chain seq x y z
N MET A 1 26.14 -0.36 12.90
CA MET A 1 24.87 0.38 13.06
C MET A 1 24.42 0.85 11.69
N ILE A 2 23.21 0.49 11.24
CA ILE A 2 22.72 0.91 9.91
C ILE A 2 22.26 2.36 10.03
N LYS A 3 22.91 3.28 9.32
CA LYS A 3 22.46 4.68 9.17
C LYS A 3 21.52 4.81 7.97
N PHE A 4 20.53 5.68 8.12
CA PHE A 4 19.62 6.14 7.07
C PHE A 4 19.69 7.66 7.04
N ASP A 5 19.62 8.22 5.85
CA ASP A 5 19.65 9.68 5.65
C ASP A 5 18.24 10.27 5.80
N ILE A 6 17.22 9.48 5.44
CA ILE A 6 15.82 9.90 5.46
C ILE A 6 14.96 8.78 6.05
N ILE A 7 14.05 9.14 6.97
CA ILE A 7 13.01 8.26 7.49
C ILE A 7 11.66 8.75 6.98
N VAL A 8 10.90 7.86 6.35
CA VAL A 8 9.54 8.12 5.85
C VAL A 8 8.56 7.33 6.69
N VAL A 9 7.60 8.03 7.29
CA VAL A 9 6.56 7.43 8.14
C VAL A 9 5.24 7.35 7.36
N GLY A 10 4.78 6.14 7.11
CA GLY A 10 3.60 5.81 6.31
C GLY A 10 3.96 5.43 4.88
N ALA A 11 3.77 4.16 4.53
CA ALA A 11 4.03 3.58 3.22
C ALA A 11 2.79 3.56 2.30
N GLY A 12 1.82 4.44 2.55
CA GLY A 12 0.78 4.75 1.57
C GLY A 12 1.34 5.34 0.27
N ILE A 13 0.47 5.72 -0.65
CA ILE A 13 0.88 6.19 -1.99
C ILE A 13 1.91 7.33 -1.94
N ALA A 14 1.72 8.30 -1.04
CA ALA A 14 2.60 9.46 -0.91
C ALA A 14 4.00 9.06 -0.40
N GLY A 15 4.07 8.36 0.74
CA GLY A 15 5.35 7.97 1.33
C GLY A 15 6.12 6.98 0.46
N SER A 16 5.43 6.01 -0.15
CA SER A 16 6.05 5.07 -1.10
C SER A 16 6.55 5.78 -2.36
N SER A 17 5.77 6.70 -2.94
CA SER A 17 6.20 7.47 -4.13
C SER A 17 7.40 8.36 -3.84
N PHE A 18 7.41 9.02 -2.68
CA PHE A 18 8.53 9.83 -2.24
C PHE A 18 9.78 8.98 -2.00
N ALA A 19 9.65 7.91 -1.22
CA ALA A 19 10.74 6.97 -0.93
C ALA A 19 11.35 6.40 -2.22
N TYR A 20 10.51 6.01 -3.19
CA TYR A 20 10.96 5.50 -4.49
C TYR A 20 11.78 6.53 -5.29
N LYS A 21 11.36 7.81 -5.29
CA LYS A 21 12.09 8.86 -6.02
C LYS A 21 13.39 9.24 -5.33
N ILE A 22 13.37 9.37 -4.01
CA ILE A 22 14.50 9.89 -3.23
C ILE A 22 15.56 8.82 -2.92
N SER A 23 15.22 7.53 -3.00
CA SER A 23 16.16 6.42 -2.78
C SER A 23 17.34 6.40 -3.76
N LYS A 24 17.21 7.07 -4.91
CA LYS A 24 18.30 7.27 -5.88
C LYS A 24 19.42 8.19 -5.35
N TYR A 25 19.11 9.02 -4.37
CA TYR A 25 19.99 10.07 -3.87
C TYR A 25 20.37 9.87 -2.40
N ALA A 26 19.57 9.14 -1.64
CA ALA A 26 19.72 8.99 -0.19
C ALA A 26 19.26 7.60 0.28
N LYS A 27 19.85 7.10 1.36
CA LYS A 27 19.43 5.83 1.96
C LYS A 27 18.19 6.04 2.81
N VAL A 28 17.07 5.48 2.37
CA VAL A 28 15.74 5.70 2.96
C VAL A 28 15.30 4.52 3.81
N LEU A 29 14.76 4.81 5.00
CA LEU A 29 13.96 3.87 5.79
C LEU A 29 12.48 4.23 5.64
N LEU A 30 11.69 3.34 5.06
CA LEU A 30 10.24 3.49 4.97
C LEU A 30 9.58 2.59 6.02
N ILE A 31 8.82 3.20 6.95
CA ILE A 31 8.12 2.47 8.01
C ILE A 31 6.61 2.68 7.90
N ASP A 32 5.85 1.64 8.24
CA ASP A 32 4.40 1.68 8.33
C ASP A 32 3.94 0.83 9.51
N LYS A 33 2.77 1.15 10.07
CA LYS A 33 2.12 0.36 11.13
C LYS A 33 1.72 -1.02 10.62
N ARG A 34 1.47 -1.15 9.31
CA ARG A 34 1.01 -2.41 8.70
C ARG A 34 2.20 -3.37 8.55
N ALA A 35 2.13 -4.51 9.25
CA ALA A 35 3.15 -5.56 9.18
C ALA A 35 3.20 -6.27 7.82
N ASN A 36 2.08 -6.31 7.09
CA ASN A 36 2.00 -6.85 5.73
C ASN A 36 1.44 -5.81 4.77
N PHE A 37 2.25 -5.46 3.77
CA PHE A 37 1.84 -4.68 2.61
C PHE A 37 1.11 -5.57 1.60
N ASP A 38 0.01 -6.20 2.02
CA ASP A 38 -0.94 -6.71 1.04
C ASP A 38 -1.65 -5.50 0.45
N SER A 39 -1.11 -5.02 -0.68
CA SER A 39 -1.48 -3.81 -1.42
C SER A 39 -2.98 -3.69 -1.73
N ILE A 40 -3.71 -4.78 -1.59
CA ILE A 40 -5.10 -4.93 -2.02
C ILE A 40 -6.06 -4.54 -0.90
N LYS A 41 -5.81 -5.00 0.33
CA LYS A 41 -6.71 -4.79 1.48
C LYS A 41 -6.53 -3.42 2.14
N GLY A 42 -5.42 -2.76 1.85
CA GLY A 42 -5.02 -1.54 2.55
C GLY A 42 -5.38 -0.23 1.85
N THR A 43 -5.83 -0.28 0.59
CA THR A 43 -6.18 0.92 -0.19
C THR A 43 -7.67 1.20 -0.05
N LYS A 44 -8.07 2.46 0.13
CA LYS A 44 -9.48 2.88 0.04
C LYS A 44 -9.95 2.97 -1.43
N ILE A 45 -9.25 2.29 -2.34
CA ILE A 45 -9.53 2.28 -3.77
C ILE A 45 -10.37 1.05 -4.04
N PHE A 46 -11.43 1.21 -4.84
CA PHE A 46 -12.24 0.06 -5.23
C PHE A 46 -11.35 -0.98 -5.95
N PRO A 47 -11.43 -2.26 -5.53
CA PRO A 47 -10.65 -3.34 -6.10
C PRO A 47 -10.69 -3.42 -7.61
N GLU A 48 -11.85 -3.11 -8.19
CA GLU A 48 -12.13 -3.12 -9.62
C GLU A 48 -11.18 -2.19 -10.39
N HIS A 49 -10.80 -1.05 -9.80
CA HIS A 49 -9.84 -0.12 -10.41
C HIS A 49 -8.40 -0.64 -10.39
N ASN A 50 -8.09 -1.58 -9.49
CA ASN A 50 -6.78 -2.20 -9.37
C ASN A 50 -6.74 -3.59 -10.01
N ARG A 51 -7.81 -4.04 -10.68
CA ARG A 51 -7.94 -5.37 -11.27
C ARG A 51 -6.75 -5.80 -12.15
N PRO A 52 -6.15 -4.94 -12.99
CA PRO A 52 -4.97 -5.30 -13.77
C PRO A 52 -3.71 -5.59 -12.94
N PHE A 53 -3.69 -5.16 -11.67
CA PHE A 53 -2.53 -5.23 -10.78
C PHE A 53 -2.75 -6.21 -9.61
N ILE A 54 -3.90 -6.90 -9.60
CA ILE A 54 -4.32 -7.83 -8.55
C ILE A 54 -4.41 -9.24 -9.15
N ASN A 55 -3.33 -10.02 -8.98
CA ASN A 55 -3.18 -11.30 -9.67
C ASN A 55 -3.35 -12.53 -8.75
N LYS A 56 -3.59 -12.31 -7.45
CA LYS A 56 -3.59 -13.37 -6.41
C LYS A 56 -4.81 -13.30 -5.49
N VAL A 57 -5.98 -12.99 -6.02
CA VAL A 57 -7.20 -12.89 -5.22
C VAL A 57 -8.36 -13.54 -5.97
N ASP A 58 -9.20 -14.26 -5.24
CA ASP A 58 -10.51 -14.68 -5.73
C ASP A 58 -11.43 -13.44 -5.78
N TRP A 59 -11.83 -13.05 -6.99
CA TRP A 59 -12.72 -11.91 -7.23
C TRP A 59 -14.15 -12.13 -6.70
N ASN A 60 -14.50 -13.35 -6.34
CA ASN A 60 -15.76 -13.66 -5.69
C ASN A 60 -15.67 -13.63 -4.16
N ASP A 61 -14.48 -13.45 -3.58
CA ASP A 61 -14.27 -13.38 -2.13
C ASP A 61 -14.91 -12.11 -1.55
N LYS A 62 -16.06 -12.29 -0.90
CA LYS A 62 -16.83 -11.21 -0.28
C LYS A 62 -16.19 -10.68 1.02
N ALA A 63 -15.22 -11.38 1.60
CA ALA A 63 -14.47 -10.89 2.75
C ALA A 63 -13.40 -9.86 2.32
N ILE A 64 -12.88 -9.98 1.10
CA ILE A 64 -11.91 -9.04 0.52
C ILE A 64 -12.64 -7.91 -0.21
N PHE A 65 -13.74 -8.23 -0.89
CA PHE A 65 -14.54 -7.31 -1.69
C PHE A 65 -15.99 -7.24 -1.18
N PRO A 66 -16.24 -6.58 -0.03
CA PRO A 66 -17.58 -6.46 0.51
C PRO A 66 -18.45 -5.63 -0.44
N ARG A 67 -19.54 -6.24 -0.94
CA ARG A 67 -20.51 -5.61 -1.86
C ARG A 67 -21.60 -4.82 -1.13
N VAL A 68 -21.64 -4.89 0.20
CA VAL A 68 -22.56 -4.10 1.02
C VAL A 68 -21.89 -2.78 1.30
N HIS A 69 -22.18 -1.79 0.48
CA HIS A 69 -21.92 -0.40 0.82
C HIS A 69 -23.02 0.00 1.79
N ASN A 70 -22.72 0.03 3.10
CA ASN A 70 -23.63 0.66 4.04
C ASN A 70 -23.85 2.09 3.54
N ILE A 71 -25.08 2.38 3.13
CA ILE A 71 -25.53 3.72 2.76
C ILE A 71 -25.36 4.55 4.03
N ILE A 72 -24.34 5.41 4.05
CA ILE A 72 -24.19 6.48 5.03
C ILE A 72 -25.13 7.61 4.63
#